data_AF-A0A954QMH4-F1
#
_entry.id   AF-A0A954QMH4-F1
#
_cell.length_a   1.000
_cell.length_b   1.000
_cell.length_c   1.000
_cell.angle_alpha   90.00
_cell.angle_beta   90.00
_cell.angle_gamma   90.00
#
_symmetry.space_group_name_H-M   'P 1'
#
loop_
_entity.id
_entity.type
_entity.pdbx_description
1 polymer ?
#
loop_
_entity_poly.entity_id
_entity_poly.type
_entity_poly.pdbx_seq_one_letter_code
_entity_poly.pdbx_strand_id
1 'polypeptide(L)'
;MISSECPTPEPRQLSRGAMLFRQIAALGLFVLWIAALAIVARLVRKEDWDVGMKVGISSLVIAVALLVSFLWFVTLAPVSRSLRLGVGGVCLVLGIVLASVLRLEGVDGSLTPKFALRWAPKADSQLAEPEIQPGVSQVDLA
;
A
#
# COMPACT_ATOMS: atom_id res chain seq x y z
N MET A 1 -1.11 -12.41 -65.39
CA MET A 1 -0.99 -12.74 -63.95
C MET A 1 -0.32 -11.54 -63.28
N ILE A 2 -1.09 -10.75 -62.55
CA ILE A 2 -0.61 -9.53 -61.86
C ILE A 2 -0.38 -9.94 -60.41
N SER A 3 0.88 -10.00 -59.99
CA SER A 3 1.24 -10.20 -58.58
C SER A 3 0.84 -8.95 -57.81
N SER A 4 -0.19 -9.08 -56.97
CA SER A 4 -0.55 -8.08 -55.97
C SER A 4 0.50 -8.09 -54.86
N GLU A 5 1.47 -7.18 -54.92
CA GLU A 5 2.39 -6.94 -53.82
C GLU A 5 1.59 -6.47 -52.61
N CYS A 6 1.57 -7.30 -51.56
CA CYS A 6 0.94 -6.97 -50.30
C CYS A 6 1.80 -5.88 -49.64
N PRO A 7 1.26 -4.67 -49.35
CA PRO A 7 2.04 -3.62 -48.72
C PRO A 7 2.44 -4.08 -47.32
N THR A 8 3.72 -4.40 -47.15
CA THR A 8 4.32 -4.65 -45.84
C THR A 8 4.12 -3.40 -44.98
N PRO A 9 3.46 -3.50 -43.81
CA PRO A 9 3.25 -2.36 -42.95
C PRO A 9 4.60 -1.82 -42.50
N GLU A 10 4.90 -0.58 -42.89
CA GLU A 10 6.09 0.13 -42.46
C GLU A 10 6.16 0.11 -40.91
N PRO A 11 7.30 -0.25 -40.31
CA PRO A 11 7.45 -0.18 -38.86
C PRO A 11 7.29 1.29 -38.46
N ARG A 12 6.17 1.62 -37.80
CA ARG A 12 5.90 2.96 -37.27
C ARG A 12 7.16 3.45 -36.56
N GLN A 13 7.80 4.47 -37.12
CA GLN A 13 8.87 5.20 -36.46
C GLN A 13 8.27 5.89 -35.23
N LEU A 14 8.22 5.14 -34.13
CA LEU A 14 7.89 5.66 -32.81
C LEU A 14 8.93 6.73 -32.49
N SER A 15 8.47 7.98 -32.47
CA SER A 15 9.24 9.18 -32.16
C SER A 15 10.21 8.90 -31.00
N ARG A 16 11.53 8.95 -31.30
CA ARG A 16 12.61 8.80 -30.32
C ARG A 16 12.41 9.72 -29.10
N GLY A 17 11.76 10.87 -29.29
CA GLY A 17 11.43 11.81 -28.22
C GLY A 17 10.46 11.25 -27.17
N ALA A 18 9.45 10.49 -27.59
CA ALA A 18 8.51 9.85 -26.66
C ALA A 18 9.16 8.74 -25.83
N MET A 19 10.22 8.12 -26.35
CA MET A 19 10.97 7.08 -25.65
C MET A 19 11.90 7.69 -24.58
N LEU A 20 12.59 8.79 -24.92
CA LEU A 20 13.47 9.52 -23.99
C LEU A 20 12.71 10.16 -22.83
N PHE A 21 11.56 10.81 -23.09
CA PHE A 21 10.75 11.43 -22.03
C PHE A 21 10.28 10.39 -21.00
N ARG A 22 9.89 9.19 -21.46
CA ARG A 22 9.46 8.09 -20.59
C ARG A 22 10.61 7.54 -19.75
N GLN A 23 11.81 7.45 -20.32
CA GLN A 23 13.00 7.02 -19.58
C GLN A 23 13.38 8.04 -18.50
N ILE A 24 13.40 9.33 -18.82
CA ILE A 24 13.71 10.40 -17.86
C ILE A 24 12.73 10.36 -16.69
N ALA A 25 11.44 10.24 -16.99
CA ALA A 25 10.43 10.25 -15.93
C ALA A 25 10.39 8.94 -15.12
N ALA A 26 10.74 7.78 -15.72
CA ALA A 26 10.97 6.54 -14.96
C ALA A 26 12.19 6.66 -14.02
N LEU A 27 13.27 7.28 -14.50
CA LEU A 27 14.48 7.51 -13.71
C LEU A 27 14.22 8.50 -12.57
N GLY A 28 13.45 9.56 -12.83
CA GLY A 28 12.98 10.50 -11.82
C GLY A 28 12.15 9.83 -10.73
N LEU A 29 11.24 8.92 -11.11
CA LEU A 29 10.44 8.14 -10.17
C LEU A 29 11.31 7.22 -9.31
N PHE A 30 12.30 6.58 -9.93
CA PHE A 30 13.25 5.70 -9.24
C PHE A 30 14.11 6.48 -8.23
N VAL A 31 14.61 7.66 -8.62
CA VAL A 31 15.33 8.56 -7.72
C VAL A 31 14.44 9.02 -6.56
N LEU A 32 13.18 9.37 -6.84
CA LEU A 32 12.20 9.73 -5.81
C LEU A 32 11.94 8.56 -4.84
N TRP A 33 11.89 7.33 -5.35
CA TRP A 33 11.77 6.11 -4.54
C TRP A 33 12.97 5.90 -3.62
N ILE A 34 14.20 6.05 -4.14
CA ILE A 34 15.43 5.96 -3.34
C ILE A 34 15.45 7.06 -2.28
N ALA A 35 15.06 8.29 -2.63
CA ALA A 35 15.00 9.39 -1.68
C ALA A 35 13.98 9.13 -0.57
N ALA A 36 12.78 8.63 -0.90
CA ALA A 36 11.77 8.25 0.08
C ALA A 36 12.29 7.15 1.03
N LEU A 37 12.93 6.10 0.50
CA LEU A 37 13.56 5.05 1.31
C LEU A 37 14.68 5.60 2.20
N ALA A 38 15.50 6.51 1.69
CA ALA A 38 16.58 7.14 2.46
C ALA A 38 16.02 8.00 3.60
N ILE A 39 14.92 8.71 3.37
CA ILE A 39 14.21 9.48 4.41
C ILE A 39 13.69 8.54 5.50
N VAL A 40 12.99 7.46 5.12
CA VAL A 40 12.49 6.46 6.08
C VAL A 40 13.64 5.85 6.87
N ALA A 41 14.72 5.44 6.20
CA ALA A 41 15.90 4.87 6.85
C ALA A 41 16.57 5.86 7.83
N ARG A 42 16.58 7.16 7.51
CA ARG A 42 17.07 8.21 8.43
C ARG A 42 16.14 8.42 9.62
N LEU A 43 14.81 8.43 9.40
CA LEU A 43 13.82 8.61 10.46
C LEU A 43 13.85 7.46 11.47
N VAL A 44 14.00 6.22 10.98
CA VAL A 44 14.11 5.03 11.85
C VAL A 44 15.35 5.11 12.76
N ARG A 45 16.46 5.66 12.27
CA ARG A 45 17.73 5.78 13.02
C ARG A 45 17.73 6.89 14.08
N LYS A 46 16.82 7.86 14.02
CA LYS A 46 16.75 8.91 15.07
C LYS A 46 16.07 8.33 16.30
N GLU A 47 16.82 8.17 17.37
CA GLU A 47 16.36 7.50 18.60
C GLU A 47 15.26 8.31 19.33
N ASP A 48 15.29 9.63 19.21
CA ASP A 48 14.42 10.57 19.94
C ASP A 48 12.94 10.61 19.51
N TRP A 49 12.56 9.87 18.47
CA TRP A 49 11.19 9.89 17.96
C TRP A 49 10.36 8.80 18.60
N ASP A 50 9.16 9.15 19.06
CA ASP A 50 8.15 8.21 19.50
C ASP A 50 7.94 7.12 18.42
N VAL A 51 7.93 5.86 18.86
CA VAL A 51 7.77 4.69 18.00
C VAL A 51 6.54 4.81 17.13
N GLY A 52 5.44 5.32 17.68
CA GLY A 52 4.21 5.48 16.94
C GLY A 52 4.32 6.50 15.80
N MET A 53 5.07 7.58 16.01
CA MET A 53 5.31 8.59 14.97
C MET A 53 6.19 8.05 13.85
N LYS A 54 7.21 7.22 14.18
CA LYS A 54 8.03 6.51 13.19
C LYS A 54 7.19 5.58 12.32
N VAL A 55 6.32 4.78 12.94
CA VAL A 55 5.45 3.82 12.22
C VAL A 55 4.47 4.56 11.32
N GLY A 56 3.78 5.57 11.84
CA GLY A 56 2.79 6.35 11.08
C GLY A 56 3.41 7.02 9.85
N ILE A 57 4.51 7.76 10.01
CA ILE A 57 5.15 8.45 8.88
C ILE A 57 5.72 7.45 7.86
N SER A 58 6.36 6.38 8.32
CA SER A 58 6.91 5.36 7.43
C SER A 58 5.80 4.68 6.61
N SER A 59 4.68 4.34 7.24
CA SER A 59 3.51 3.77 6.54
C SER A 59 2.92 4.74 5.52
N LEU A 60 2.84 6.03 5.83
CA LEU A 60 2.34 7.07 4.92
C LEU A 60 3.27 7.23 3.70
N VAL A 61 4.58 7.32 3.94
CA VAL A 61 5.57 7.44 2.85
C VAL A 61 5.52 6.23 1.94
N ILE A 62 5.43 5.02 2.51
CA ILE A 62 5.32 3.77 1.73
C ILE A 62 4.01 3.75 0.93
N ALA A 63 2.88 4.13 1.54
CA ALA A 63 1.59 4.17 0.85
C ALA A 63 1.59 5.14 -0.34
N VAL A 64 2.14 6.35 -0.15
CA VAL A 64 2.28 7.35 -1.22
C VAL A 64 3.21 6.83 -2.33
N ALA A 65 4.34 6.22 -1.97
CA ALA A 65 5.27 5.66 -2.95
C ALA A 65 4.63 4.56 -3.80
N LEU A 66 3.87 3.64 -3.18
CA LEU A 66 3.12 2.60 -3.88
C LEU A 66 2.05 3.19 -4.81
N LEU A 67 1.30 4.19 -4.35
CA LEU A 67 0.26 4.85 -5.15
C LEU A 67 0.86 5.55 -6.38
N VAL A 68 1.95 6.29 -6.19
CA VAL A 68 2.67 6.98 -7.27
C VAL A 68 3.23 5.96 -8.28
N SER A 69 3.82 4.86 -7.81
CA SER A 69 4.27 3.76 -8.68
C SER A 69 3.14 3.09 -9.43
N PHE A 70 1.99 2.90 -8.79
CA PHE A 70 0.81 2.33 -9.42
C PHE A 70 0.26 3.24 -10.53
N LEU A 71 0.06 4.53 -10.23
CA LEU A 71 -0.38 5.51 -11.22
C LEU A 71 0.60 5.57 -12.39
N TRP A 72 1.89 5.61 -12.10
CA TRP A 72 2.94 5.58 -13.12
C TRP A 72 2.83 4.35 -14.02
N PHE A 73 2.67 3.16 -13.43
CA PHE A 73 2.57 1.91 -14.18
C PHE A 73 1.34 1.89 -15.10
N VAL A 74 0.18 2.30 -14.57
CA VAL A 74 -1.08 2.30 -15.33
C VAL A 74 -1.04 3.33 -16.47
N THR A 75 -0.48 4.51 -16.24
CA THR A 75 -0.55 5.63 -17.19
C THR A 75 0.63 5.68 -18.17
N LEU A 76 1.87 5.53 -17.68
CA LEU A 76 3.09 5.83 -18.46
C LEU A 76 3.89 4.59 -18.91
N ALA A 77 3.74 3.42 -18.27
CA ALA A 77 4.59 2.26 -18.58
C ALA A 77 4.42 1.77 -20.04
N PRO A 78 5.48 1.45 -20.79
CA PRO A 78 5.40 1.02 -22.20
C PRO A 78 4.93 -0.44 -22.36
N VAL A 79 3.82 -0.78 -21.73
CA VAL A 79 3.24 -2.13 -21.69
C VAL A 79 1.87 -2.10 -22.37
N SER A 80 1.45 -3.23 -22.96
CA SER A 80 0.15 -3.38 -23.60
C SER A 80 -0.99 -2.99 -22.65
N ARG A 81 -2.03 -2.33 -23.17
CA ARG A 81 -3.17 -1.86 -22.36
C ARG A 81 -3.83 -2.99 -21.57
N SER A 82 -3.95 -4.17 -22.18
CA SER A 82 -4.53 -5.35 -21.52
C SER A 82 -3.71 -5.78 -20.31
N LEU A 83 -2.38 -5.72 -20.37
CA LEU A 83 -1.53 -6.13 -19.25
C LEU A 83 -1.52 -5.05 -18.15
N ARG A 84 -1.60 -3.76 -18.51
CA ARG A 84 -1.76 -2.69 -17.51
C ARG A 84 -3.06 -2.82 -16.73
N LEU A 85 -4.18 -3.06 -17.43
CA LEU A 85 -5.48 -3.26 -16.81
C LEU A 85 -5.55 -4.57 -16.03
N GLY A 86 -4.91 -5.63 -16.53
CA GLY A 86 -4.83 -6.92 -15.83
C GLY A 86 -4.08 -6.80 -14.52
N VAL A 87 -2.84 -6.29 -14.54
CA VAL A 87 -2.04 -6.11 -13.32
C VAL A 87 -2.69 -5.09 -12.38
N GLY A 88 -3.19 -3.97 -12.93
CA GLY A 88 -3.90 -2.95 -12.15
C GLY A 88 -5.15 -3.51 -11.46
N GLY A 89 -5.94 -4.29 -12.18
CA GLY A 89 -7.12 -4.97 -11.68
C GLY A 89 -6.80 -6.02 -10.62
N VAL A 90 -5.77 -6.84 -10.83
CA VAL A 90 -5.32 -7.83 -9.83
C VAL A 90 -4.89 -7.15 -8.54
N CYS A 91 -4.10 -6.07 -8.61
CA CYS A 91 -3.70 -5.31 -7.43
C CYS A 91 -4.91 -4.73 -6.67
N LEU A 92 -5.89 -4.18 -7.40
CA LEU A 92 -7.12 -3.67 -6.80
C LEU A 92 -7.95 -4.78 -6.15
N VAL A 93 -8.15 -5.90 -6.83
CA VAL A 93 -8.89 -7.05 -6.29
C VAL A 93 -8.21 -7.60 -5.05
N LEU A 94 -6.88 -7.76 -5.07
CA LEU A 94 -6.12 -8.18 -3.89
C LEU A 94 -6.27 -7.19 -2.73
N GLY A 95 -6.20 -5.89 -3.01
CA GLY A 95 -6.44 -4.85 -1.99
C GLY A 95 -7.84 -4.94 -1.38
N ILE A 96 -8.87 -5.12 -2.21
CA ILE A 96 -10.26 -5.30 -1.77
C ILE A 96 -10.41 -6.57 -0.94
N VAL A 97 -9.87 -7.71 -1.41
CA VAL A 97 -9.92 -8.98 -0.69
C VAL A 97 -9.23 -8.85 0.67
N LEU A 98 -8.05 -8.23 0.71
CA LEU A 98 -7.31 -8.01 1.95
C LEU A 98 -8.11 -7.14 2.92
N ALA A 99 -8.71 -6.04 2.44
CA ALA A 99 -9.59 -5.18 3.23
C ALA A 99 -10.90 -5.86 3.67
N SER A 100 -11.37 -6.86 2.92
CA SER A 100 -12.57 -7.63 3.25
C SER A 100 -12.31 -8.69 4.32
N VAL A 101 -11.10 -9.28 4.29
CA VAL A 101 -10.64 -10.36 5.17
C VAL A 101 -10.09 -9.84 6.48
N LEU A 102 -9.41 -8.69 6.47
CA LEU A 102 -8.83 -8.08 7.67
C LEU A 102 -9.83 -7.13 8.35
N ARG A 103 -9.95 -7.26 9.67
CA ARG A 103 -10.60 -6.31 10.57
C ARG A 103 -9.54 -5.56 11.34
N LEU A 104 -9.66 -4.23 11.40
CA LEU A 104 -8.85 -3.41 12.30
C LEU A 104 -9.45 -3.55 13.72
N GLU A 105 -8.73 -4.16 14.65
CA GLU A 105 -9.18 -4.32 16.05
C GLU A 105 -8.83 -3.13 16.93
N GLY A 106 -7.87 -2.32 16.51
CA GLY A 106 -7.44 -1.15 17.23
C GLY A 106 -5.99 -0.85 16.96
N VAL A 107 -5.42 -0.03 17.82
CA VAL A 107 -4.05 0.45 17.72
C VAL A 107 -3.38 0.22 19.06
N ASP A 108 -2.21 -0.40 19.06
CA ASP A 108 -1.45 -0.63 20.30
C ASP A 108 -0.86 0.68 20.86
N GLY A 109 -0.33 0.65 22.07
CA GLY A 109 0.35 1.80 22.70
C GLY A 109 1.52 2.37 21.90
N SER A 110 2.00 1.67 20.87
CA SER A 110 3.03 2.12 19.92
C SER A 110 2.46 2.53 18.55
N LEU A 111 1.20 2.96 18.49
CA LEU A 111 0.46 3.31 17.28
C LEU A 111 0.49 2.24 16.16
N THR A 112 0.71 0.98 16.51
CA THR A 112 0.77 -0.11 15.52
C THR A 112 -0.64 -0.70 15.35
N PRO A 113 -1.22 -0.66 14.13
CA PRO A 113 -2.55 -1.20 13.90
C PRO A 113 -2.54 -2.72 14.08
N LYS A 114 -3.45 -3.23 14.91
CA LYS A 114 -3.68 -4.66 15.07
C LYS A 114 -4.75 -5.11 14.09
N PHE A 115 -4.37 -6.00 13.19
CA PHE A 115 -5.28 -6.63 12.24
C PHE A 115 -5.59 -8.04 12.70
N ALA A 116 -6.87 -8.36 12.79
CA ALA A 116 -7.34 -9.73 12.96
C ALA A 116 -8.13 -10.15 11.72
N LEU A 117 -8.24 -11.45 11.49
CA LEU A 117 -9.17 -11.95 10.50
C LEU A 117 -10.59 -11.60 10.92
N ARG A 118 -11.43 -11.21 9.97
CA ARG A 118 -12.82 -10.81 10.23
C ARG A 118 -13.64 -11.93 10.91
N TRP A 119 -13.25 -13.18 10.67
CA TRP A 119 -13.85 -14.39 11.23
C TRP A 119 -13.18 -14.86 12.54
N ALA A 120 -12.11 -14.19 12.99
CA ALA A 120 -11.49 -14.52 14.27
C ALA A 120 -12.39 -14.06 15.44
N PRO A 121 -12.43 -14.83 16.55
CA PRO A 121 -13.15 -14.43 17.76
C PRO A 121 -12.67 -13.04 18.22
N LYS A 122 -13.59 -12.17 18.62
CA LYS A 122 -13.26 -10.81 19.09
C LYS A 122 -12.53 -10.89 20.43
N ALA A 123 -11.43 -10.16 20.60
CA ALA A 123 -10.77 -10.04 21.90
C ALA A 123 -11.74 -9.58 23.02
N ASP A 124 -12.72 -8.73 22.67
CA ASP A 124 -13.77 -8.29 23.62
C ASP A 124 -14.67 -9.42 24.13
N SER A 125 -14.78 -10.54 23.41
CA SER A 125 -15.51 -11.72 23.92
C SER A 125 -14.74 -12.53 24.97
N GLN A 126 -13.47 -12.16 25.23
CA GLN A 126 -12.63 -12.77 26.27
C GLN A 126 -12.47 -11.89 27.52
N LEU A 127 -12.95 -10.64 27.51
CA LEU A 127 -13.22 -9.91 28.74
C LEU A 127 -14.48 -10.53 29.35
N ALA A 128 -14.27 -11.64 30.05
CA ALA A 128 -15.29 -12.26 30.88
C ALA A 128 -15.96 -11.18 31.73
N GLU A 129 -17.29 -11.24 31.75
CA GLU A 129 -18.16 -10.50 32.65
C GLU A 129 -17.47 -10.37 34.01
N PRO A 130 -17.29 -9.16 34.56
CA PRO A 130 -16.65 -9.01 35.86
C PRO A 130 -17.38 -9.93 36.81
N GLU A 131 -16.68 -10.94 37.34
CA GLU A 131 -17.20 -11.86 38.33
C GLU A 131 -17.69 -10.98 39.47
N ILE A 132 -19.00 -10.72 39.51
CA ILE A 132 -19.65 -9.94 40.55
C ILE A 132 -19.41 -10.76 41.80
N GLN A 133 -18.34 -10.45 42.53
CA GLN A 133 -18.04 -11.13 43.79
C GLN A 133 -19.25 -10.94 44.70
N PRO A 134 -20.04 -12.00 44.97
CA PRO A 134 -21.22 -11.89 45.82
C PRO A 134 -20.72 -11.86 47.27
N GLY A 135 -20.13 -10.74 47.67
CA GLY A 135 -19.47 -10.65 48.98
C GLY A 135 -18.96 -9.28 49.40
N VAL A 136 -18.90 -8.28 48.51
CA VAL A 136 -18.56 -6.91 48.94
C VAL A 136 -19.82 -6.20 49.42
N SER A 137 -20.30 -6.62 50.57
CA SER A 137 -21.27 -5.88 51.37
C SER A 137 -20.64 -4.57 51.87
N GLN A 138 -21.28 -3.46 51.50
CA GLN A 138 -21.29 -2.16 52.19
C GLN A 138 -19.94 -1.57 52.62
N VAL A 139 -19.48 -0.60 51.83
CA VAL A 139 -18.66 0.50 52.36
C VAL A 139 -19.56 1.31 53.29
N ASP A 140 -19.39 1.10 54.59
CA ASP A 140 -19.92 1.99 55.64
C ASP A 140 -19.23 3.35 55.46
N LEU A 141 -20.00 4.33 54.97
CA LEU A 141 -19.63 5.74 55.02
C LEU A 141 -19.92 6.24 56.44
N ALA A 142 -18.88 6.25 57.27
CA ALA A 142 -18.86 6.95 58.55
C ALA A 142 -18.52 8.44 58.37
#